data_AF-A0A7C0Y1E1-F1
#
_entry.id   AF-A0A7C0Y1E1-F1
#
_cell.length_a   1.000
_cell.length_b   1.000
_cell.length_c   1.000
_cell.angle_alpha   90.00
_cell.angle_beta   90.00
_cell.angle_gamma   90.00
#
_symmetry.space_group_name_H-M   'P 1'
#
loop_
_entity.id
_entity.type
_entity.pdbx_description
1 polymer ?
#
loop_
_entity_poly.entity_id
_entity_poly.type
_entity_poly.pdbx_seq_one_letter_code
_entity_poly.pdbx_strand_id
1 'polypeptide(L)'
;CSEKVVNAAKKFEELIDEVTLIHVVDYGKPEEFERNIENAKIKLEEFAKMFNVPVKTEILTGIASRSILGTALAKGSSIIVIGKKGRSVIKDLLLGSTAERVVRDSKLPILLVPCG
;
A
#
# COMPACT_ATOMS: atom_id res chain seq x y z
N CYS A 1 8.07 4.37 5.07
CA CYS A 1 6.63 4.30 5.40
C CYS A 1 6.04 2.91 5.17
N SER A 2 6.23 2.30 3.99
CA SER A 2 5.68 0.96 3.68
C SER A 2 6.00 -0.11 4.73
N GLU A 3 7.23 -0.15 5.23
CA GLU A 3 7.62 -1.07 6.31
C GLU A 3 6.81 -0.87 7.60
N LYS A 4 6.54 0.38 7.99
CA LYS A 4 5.68 0.69 9.16
C LYS A 4 4.25 0.20 8.95
N VAL A 5 3.74 0.30 7.73
CA VAL A 5 2.41 -0.21 7.35
C VAL A 5 2.36 -1.73 7.48
N VAL A 6 3.36 -2.43 6.92
CA VAL A 6 3.48 -3.89 7.00
C VAL A 6 3.60 -4.34 8.46
N ASN A 7 4.46 -3.69 9.25
CA ASN A 7 4.60 -3.98 10.68
C ASN A 7 3.32 -3.70 11.47
N ALA A 8 2.55 -2.67 11.11
CA ALA A 8 1.27 -2.40 11.75
C ALA A 8 0.25 -3.50 11.43
N ALA A 9 0.15 -3.95 10.17
CA ALA A 9 -0.72 -5.06 9.79
C ALA A 9 -0.32 -6.36 10.50
N LYS A 10 0.99 -6.65 10.59
CA LYS A 10 1.51 -7.85 11.25
C LYS A 10 1.13 -7.94 12.73
N LYS A 11 0.93 -6.83 13.43
CA LYS A 11 0.44 -6.84 14.83
C LYS A 11 -0.94 -7.47 14.99
N PHE A 12 -1.70 -7.58 13.91
CA PHE A 12 -3.04 -8.18 13.88
C PHE A 12 -3.05 -9.48 13.08
N GLU A 13 -1.89 -10.10 12.82
CA GLU A 13 -1.76 -11.29 11.97
C GLU A 13 -2.69 -12.44 12.37
N GLU A 14 -2.90 -12.66 13.67
CA GLU A 14 -3.82 -13.69 14.19
C GLU A 14 -5.29 -13.47 13.82
N LEU A 15 -5.65 -12.26 13.37
CA LEU A 15 -6.99 -11.86 12.96
C LEU A 15 -7.14 -11.73 11.43
N ILE A 16 -6.10 -12.07 10.67
CA ILE A 16 -6.04 -11.87 9.23
C ILE A 16 -6.05 -13.23 8.52
N ASP A 17 -7.06 -13.46 7.68
CA ASP A 17 -7.14 -14.68 6.85
C ASP A 17 -6.19 -14.63 5.64
N GLU A 18 -6.02 -13.45 5.03
CA GLU A 18 -5.18 -13.22 3.85
C GLU A 18 -4.74 -11.74 3.78
N VAL A 19 -3.53 -11.50 3.27
CA VAL A 19 -3.01 -10.15 2.97
C VAL A 19 -2.86 -9.97 1.46
N THR A 20 -3.34 -8.84 0.93
CA THR A 20 -2.97 -8.38 -0.42
C THR A 20 -2.04 -7.17 -0.31
N LEU A 21 -0.77 -7.34 -0.68
CA LEU A 21 0.23 -6.27 -0.73
C LEU A 21 0.25 -5.65 -2.13
N ILE A 22 0.16 -4.32 -2.18
CA ILE A 22 0.08 -3.57 -3.43
C ILE A 22 1.20 -2.54 -3.54
N HIS A 23 1.82 -2.47 -4.73
CA HIS A 23 2.70 -1.37 -5.10
C HIS A 23 2.18 -0.75 -6.39
N VAL A 24 2.08 0.58 -6.42
CA VAL A 24 1.68 1.31 -7.62
C VAL A 24 2.86 2.11 -8.13
N VAL A 25 3.25 1.86 -9.37
CA VAL A 25 4.26 2.64 -10.10
C VAL A 25 3.54 3.76 -10.84
N ASP A 26 3.64 4.97 -10.31
CA ASP A 26 2.93 6.17 -10.78
C ASP A 26 3.87 7.28 -11.29
N TYR A 27 5.17 7.01 -11.39
CA TYR A 27 6.21 7.94 -11.86
C TYR A 27 7.35 7.22 -12.59
N GLY A 28 8.17 8.02 -13.28
CA GLY A 28 9.38 7.59 -13.98
C GLY A 28 9.29 7.84 -15.48
N LYS A 29 10.45 8.03 -16.12
CA LYS A 29 10.54 7.98 -17.59
C LYS A 29 10.27 6.55 -18.07
N PRO A 30 9.87 6.33 -19.34
CA PRO A 30 9.70 4.98 -19.89
C PRO A 30 10.90 4.06 -19.62
N GLU A 31 12.11 4.59 -19.75
CA GLU A 31 13.38 3.89 -19.51
C GLU A 31 13.58 3.44 -18.05
N GLU A 32 12.94 4.11 -17.09
CA GLU A 32 13.05 3.79 -15.66
C GLU A 32 11.91 2.88 -15.18
N PHE A 33 10.90 2.67 -16.02
CA PHE A 33 9.66 2.02 -15.64
C PHE A 33 9.86 0.54 -15.29
N GLU A 34 10.60 -0.19 -16.13
CA GLU A 34 10.96 -1.59 -15.89
C GLU A 34 11.76 -1.73 -14.58
N ARG A 35 12.75 -0.85 -14.37
CA ARG A 35 13.54 -0.83 -13.14
C ARG A 35 12.67 -0.55 -11.90
N ASN A 36 11.71 0.36 -12.00
CA ASN A 36 10.80 0.68 -10.90
C ASN A 36 9.87 -0.49 -10.57
N ILE A 37 9.38 -1.21 -11.58
CA ILE A 37 8.59 -2.43 -11.42
C ILE A 37 9.44 -3.53 -10.74
N GLU A 38 10.66 -3.76 -11.21
CA GLU A 38 11.53 -4.79 -10.63
C GLU A 38 11.84 -4.49 -9.15
N ASN A 39 12.19 -3.24 -8.85
CA ASN A 39 12.42 -2.80 -7.47
C ASN A 39 11.16 -2.94 -6.59
N ALA A 40 9.97 -2.70 -7.15
CA ALA A 40 8.71 -2.88 -6.45
C ALA A 40 8.45 -4.36 -6.16
N LYS A 41 8.75 -5.25 -7.13
CA LYS A 41 8.60 -6.70 -7.01
C LYS A 41 9.46 -7.25 -5.88
N ILE A 42 10.76 -6.93 -5.88
CA ILE A 42 11.70 -7.37 -4.84
C ILE A 42 11.20 -6.97 -3.46
N LYS A 43 10.78 -5.70 -3.28
CA LYS A 43 10.27 -5.21 -1.99
C LYS A 43 8.96 -5.88 -1.57
N LEU A 44 8.06 -6.17 -2.50
CA LEU A 44 6.83 -6.91 -2.20
C LEU A 44 7.13 -8.33 -1.75
N GLU A 45 8.08 -9.01 -2.39
CA GLU A 45 8.52 -10.35 -1.99
C GLU A 45 9.16 -10.35 -0.59
N GLU A 46 9.96 -9.33 -0.26
CA GLU A 46 10.50 -9.14 1.10
C GLU A 46 9.39 -8.96 2.14
N PHE A 47 8.41 -8.10 1.87
CA PHE A 47 7.30 -7.87 2.79
C PHE A 47 6.37 -9.08 2.89
N ALA A 48 6.16 -9.83 1.81
CA ALA A 48 5.33 -11.03 1.83
C ALA A 48 5.89 -12.08 2.79
N LYS A 49 7.22 -12.25 2.82
CA LYS A 49 7.91 -13.16 3.75
C LYS A 49 7.76 -12.78 5.22
N MET A 50 7.30 -11.56 5.53
CA MET A 50 7.08 -11.14 6.90
C MET A 50 5.79 -11.71 7.51
N PHE A 51 4.88 -12.26 6.70
CA PHE A 51 3.61 -12.80 7.15
C PHE A 51 3.61 -14.33 7.16
N ASN A 52 2.87 -14.91 8.10
CA ASN A 52 2.61 -16.35 8.25
C ASN A 52 1.25 -16.77 7.67
N VAL A 53 0.49 -15.82 7.12
CA VAL A 53 -0.80 -16.03 6.46
C VAL A 53 -0.62 -15.95 4.93
N PRO A 54 -1.58 -16.45 4.12
CA PRO A 54 -1.54 -16.28 2.67
C PRO A 54 -1.32 -14.81 2.27
N VAL A 55 -0.34 -14.58 1.38
CA VAL A 55 -0.04 -13.25 0.85
C VAL A 55 -0.14 -13.25 -0.67
N LYS A 56 -0.90 -12.30 -1.21
CA LYS A 56 -0.91 -11.94 -2.64
C LYS A 56 -0.17 -10.64 -2.84
N THR A 57 0.59 -10.55 -3.93
CA THR A 57 1.32 -9.34 -4.30
C THR A 57 0.81 -8.84 -5.66
N GLU A 58 0.62 -7.53 -5.79
CA GLU A 58 0.19 -6.89 -7.04
C GLU A 58 1.04 -5.65 -7.32
N ILE A 59 1.59 -5.59 -8.53
CA ILE A 59 2.24 -4.38 -9.04
C ILE A 59 1.31 -3.76 -10.06
N LEU A 60 0.93 -2.52 -9.81
CA LEU A 60 -0.03 -1.78 -10.62
C LEU A 60 0.66 -0.54 -11.18
N THR A 61 0.07 0.03 -12.22
CA THR A 61 0.54 1.27 -12.84
C THR A 61 -0.59 2.30 -12.85
N GLY A 62 -0.23 3.58 -12.90
CA GLY A 62 -1.21 4.67 -12.94
C GLY A 62 -1.49 5.29 -11.57
N ILE A 63 -2.71 5.81 -11.36
CA ILE A 63 -3.01 6.64 -10.18
C ILE A 63 -3.16 5.78 -8.92
N ALA A 64 -2.22 5.92 -7.97
CA ALA A 64 -2.14 5.11 -6.76
C ALA A 64 -3.48 4.97 -6.01
N SER A 65 -4.18 6.07 -5.74
CA SER A 65 -5.44 6.02 -4.98
C SER A 65 -6.53 5.20 -5.70
N ARG A 66 -6.62 5.30 -7.03
CA ARG A 66 -7.60 4.53 -7.83
C ARG A 66 -7.23 3.06 -7.85
N SER A 67 -5.95 2.75 -8.03
CA SER A 67 -5.46 1.37 -8.04
C SER A 67 -5.68 0.70 -6.68
N ILE A 68 -5.43 1.40 -5.57
CA ILE A 68 -5.69 0.90 -4.21
C ILE A 68 -7.19 0.57 -4.02
N LEU A 69 -8.07 1.52 -4.30
CA LEU A 69 -9.52 1.35 -4.12
C LEU A 69 -10.09 0.26 -5.05
N GLY A 70 -9.64 0.24 -6.30
CA GLY A 70 -10.05 -0.75 -7.29
C GLY A 70 -9.62 -2.17 -6.89
N THR A 71 -8.39 -2.34 -6.43
CA THR A 71 -7.90 -3.65 -5.97
C THR A 71 -8.63 -4.10 -4.71
N ALA A 72 -8.83 -3.21 -3.73
CA ALA A 72 -9.55 -3.56 -2.51
C ALA A 72 -10.99 -4.03 -2.81
N LEU A 73 -11.68 -3.38 -3.75
CA LEU A 73 -12.99 -3.82 -4.23
C LEU A 73 -12.92 -5.16 -4.95
N ALA A 74 -12.00 -5.31 -5.91
CA ALA A 74 -11.87 -6.50 -6.75
C ALA A 74 -11.48 -7.75 -5.96
N LYS A 75 -10.70 -7.59 -4.89
CA LYS A 75 -10.27 -8.69 -4.00
C LYS A 75 -11.22 -8.91 -2.83
N GLY A 76 -12.29 -8.12 -2.69
CA GLY A 76 -13.22 -8.23 -1.58
C GLY A 76 -12.57 -7.98 -0.22
N SER A 77 -11.61 -7.05 -0.15
CA SER A 77 -10.90 -6.73 1.09
C SER A 77 -11.86 -6.17 2.15
N SER A 78 -11.64 -6.53 3.42
CA SER A 78 -12.43 -6.05 4.55
C SER A 78 -11.93 -4.74 5.15
N ILE A 79 -10.64 -4.42 4.95
CA ILE A 79 -9.97 -3.21 5.46
C ILE A 79 -8.82 -2.83 4.53
N ILE A 80 -8.52 -1.54 4.45
CA ILE A 80 -7.31 -1.03 3.78
C ILE A 80 -6.37 -0.45 4.84
N VAL A 81 -5.13 -0.93 4.87
CA VAL A 81 -4.08 -0.40 5.73
C VAL A 81 -3.14 0.44 4.87
N ILE A 82 -3.00 1.73 5.19
CA ILE A 82 -2.19 2.66 4.39
C ILE A 82 -1.41 3.64 5.27
N GLY A 83 -0.23 4.02 4.80
CA GLY A 83 0.60 5.01 5.47
C GLY A 83 0.02 6.42 5.36
N LYS A 84 0.11 7.19 6.45
CA LYS A 84 -0.34 8.59 6.51
C LYS A 84 0.42 9.51 5.53
N LYS A 85 1.70 9.22 5.27
CA LYS A 85 2.61 10.06 4.47
C LYS A 85 3.39 9.23 3.44
N GLY A 86 3.69 9.86 2.31
CA GLY A 86 4.48 9.30 1.20
C GLY A 86 5.86 9.95 1.08
N ARG A 87 6.41 10.00 -0.15
CA ARG A 87 7.78 10.45 -0.42
C ARG A 87 8.02 11.97 -0.41
N SER A 88 6.98 12.79 -0.58
CA SER A 88 7.16 14.19 -1.01
C SER A 88 6.61 15.26 -0.04
N VAL A 89 6.51 15.03 1.27
CA VAL A 89 5.77 15.97 2.15
C VAL A 89 6.61 16.62 3.26
N ILE A 90 6.58 17.95 3.24
CA ILE A 90 7.13 18.93 4.19
C ILE A 90 6.17 19.08 5.40
N LYS A 91 6.74 19.17 6.61
CA LYS A 91 6.16 19.57 7.92
C LYS A 91 4.88 18.85 8.41
N ASP A 92 4.68 18.97 9.71
CA ASP A 92 3.79 18.16 10.54
C ASP A 92 2.30 18.41 10.28
N LEU A 93 1.49 17.36 10.55
CA LEU A 93 0.02 17.28 10.53
C LEU A 93 -0.70 16.83 9.24
N LEU A 94 -0.23 17.10 8.02
CA LEU A 94 -1.00 16.79 6.79
C LEU A 94 -0.97 15.30 6.35
N LEU A 95 -2.09 14.81 5.80
CA LEU A 95 -2.18 13.54 5.06
C LEU A 95 -1.45 13.68 3.71
N GLY A 96 -0.78 12.64 3.24
CA GLY A 96 -0.31 12.58 1.86
C GLY A 96 -1.50 12.50 0.87
N SER A 97 -1.34 13.04 -0.34
CA SER A 97 -2.41 13.10 -1.36
C SER A 97 -3.06 11.74 -1.65
N THR A 98 -2.27 10.66 -1.72
CA THR A 98 -2.82 9.30 -1.91
C THR A 98 -3.67 8.86 -0.73
N ALA A 99 -3.18 9.04 0.51
CA ALA A 99 -3.90 8.64 1.71
C ALA A 99 -5.18 9.46 1.89
N GLU A 100 -5.11 10.77 1.65
CA GLU A 100 -6.25 11.68 1.70
C GLU A 100 -7.35 11.24 0.74
N ARG A 101 -7.01 10.92 -0.50
CA ARG A 101 -7.97 10.47 -1.51
C ARG A 101 -8.55 9.08 -1.20
N VAL A 102 -7.72 8.14 -0.74
CA VAL A 102 -8.20 6.80 -0.33
C VAL A 102 -9.16 6.91 0.86
N VAL A 103 -8.83 7.72 1.87
CA VAL A 103 -9.70 7.94 3.03
C VAL A 103 -11.03 8.58 2.62
N ARG A 104 -10.99 9.56 1.72
CA ARG A 104 -12.18 10.27 1.24
C ARG A 104 -13.12 9.37 0.45
N ASP A 105 -12.57 8.53 -0.43
CA ASP A 105 -13.35 7.81 -1.44
C ASP A 105 -13.62 6.32 -1.08
N SER A 106 -13.01 5.80 -0.02
CA SER A 106 -13.17 4.39 0.40
C SER A 106 -14.55 4.09 0.97
N LYS A 107 -15.10 2.93 0.58
CA LYS A 107 -16.28 2.32 1.21
C LYS A 107 -15.92 1.30 2.29
N LEU A 108 -14.63 1.02 2.45
CA LEU A 108 -14.08 0.09 3.45
C LEU A 108 -13.45 0.86 4.61
N PRO A 109 -13.44 0.29 5.82
CA PRO A 109 -12.62 0.77 6.92
C PRO A 109 -11.17 1.03 6.49
N ILE A 110 -10.60 2.13 6.98
CA ILE A 110 -9.20 2.49 6.72
C ILE A 110 -8.43 2.51 8.04
N LEU A 111 -7.30 1.80 8.08
CA LEU A 111 -6.29 1.96 9.12
C LEU A 111 -5.16 2.85 8.61
N LEU A 112 -5.12 4.10 9.10
CA LEU A 112 -4.04 5.04 8.81
C LEU A 112 -2.85 4.81 9.75
N VAL A 113 -1.70 4.51 9.17
CA VAL A 113 -0.46 4.26 9.93
C VAL A 113 0.42 5.51 9.91
N PRO A 114 0.73 6.13 11.07
CA PRO A 114 1.66 7.24 11.14
C PRO A 114 3.06 6.85 10.64
N CYS A 115 3.57 7.62 9.68
CA CYS A 115 4.92 7.46 9.14
C CYS A 115 5.70 8.75 9.43
N GLY A 116 6.23 8.84 10.65
CA GLY A 116 7.29 9.79 11.01
C GLY A 116 8.68 9.24 10.69
#